data_AF-A0A523WW81-F1
#
_entry.id   AF-A0A523WW81-F1
#
_cell.length_a   1.000
_cell.length_b   1.000
_cell.length_c   1.000
_cell.angle_alpha   90.00
_cell.angle_beta   90.00
_cell.angle_gamma   90.00
#
_symmetry.space_group_name_H-M   'P 1'
#
loop_
_entity.id
_entity.type
_entity.pdbx_description
1 polymer ?
#
loop_
_entity_poly.entity_id
_entity_poly.type
_entity_poly.pdbx_seq_one_letter_code
_entity_poly.pdbx_strand_id
1 'polypeptide(L)'
;MKKEAQVGKKGTGSDCWVHLEIKESGGIKIELKSKVESMYGKAIRDTVKKMMKFFGIKNALLNVEDSGSLPFVLTARIEAAVKKCFPKKKEEFLAPIHPKNLYKVKRDRFRRTRLYIPGDQPRLIINAGLYKPDGIILDLEDAVAPTEKESARFIVRNALREVDFSGAERMVRINQLPMGIKDLDFIIPHGVHTVLIPKCEDADAVKEIDAYIQTLRVQNKKKNEIYLMPIIESALGAINAYKIA
;
A
#
# COMPACT_ATOMS: atom_id res chain seq x y z
N MET A 1 -29.99 1.11 4.95
CA MET A 1 -28.88 2.08 4.79
C MET A 1 -28.10 1.68 3.55
N LYS A 2 -28.06 2.51 2.50
CA LYS A 2 -27.27 2.22 1.29
C LYS A 2 -25.80 2.17 1.69
N LYS A 3 -25.11 1.08 1.36
CA LYS A 3 -23.66 0.95 1.58
C LYS A 3 -22.97 1.41 0.31
N GLU A 4 -22.38 2.60 0.35
CA GLU A 4 -21.60 3.15 -0.76
C GLU A 4 -20.22 3.63 -0.30
N ALA A 5 -19.25 3.61 -1.20
CA ALA A 5 -17.90 4.07 -0.93
C ALA A 5 -17.24 4.64 -2.19
N GLN A 6 -16.47 5.71 -2.00
CA GLN A 6 -15.63 6.33 -3.03
C GLN A 6 -14.16 6.25 -2.61
N VAL A 7 -13.28 5.90 -3.56
CA VAL A 7 -11.84 5.81 -3.36
C VAL A 7 -11.11 6.31 -4.62
N GLY A 8 -10.03 7.07 -4.42
CA GLY A 8 -9.30 7.75 -5.49
C GLY A 8 -9.82 9.15 -5.75
N LYS A 9 -9.13 9.87 -6.64
CA LYS A 9 -9.47 11.25 -7.02
C LYS A 9 -10.19 11.25 -8.37
N LYS A 10 -11.16 12.12 -8.58
CA LYS A 10 -11.74 12.34 -9.92
C LYS A 10 -10.95 13.38 -10.71
N GLY A 11 -11.04 13.31 -12.03
CA GLY A 11 -10.59 14.38 -12.92
C GLY A 11 -9.10 14.33 -13.28
N THR A 12 -8.58 15.49 -13.71
CA THR A 12 -7.24 15.63 -14.28
C THR A 12 -6.16 15.28 -13.28
N GLY A 13 -5.19 14.45 -13.69
CA GLY A 13 -4.09 13.98 -12.84
C GLY A 13 -4.41 12.72 -12.02
N SER A 14 -5.65 12.24 -12.03
CA SER A 14 -6.03 10.98 -11.39
C SER A 14 -5.47 9.75 -12.13
N ASP A 15 -5.21 8.69 -11.38
CA ASP A 15 -4.92 7.34 -11.87
C ASP A 15 -6.21 6.56 -12.13
N CYS A 16 -6.99 6.29 -11.08
CA CYS A 16 -8.22 5.54 -11.06
C CYS A 16 -9.10 6.01 -9.90
N TRP A 17 -10.35 6.34 -10.21
CA TRP A 17 -11.40 6.54 -9.24
C TRP A 17 -12.40 5.39 -9.28
N VAL A 18 -12.81 4.93 -8.10
CA VAL A 18 -13.76 3.85 -7.93
C VAL A 18 -14.88 4.31 -7.01
N HIS A 19 -16.11 4.09 -7.45
CA HIS A 19 -17.30 4.17 -6.63
C HIS A 19 -18.04 2.85 -6.63
N LEU A 20 -18.30 2.33 -5.44
CA LEU A 20 -19.03 1.09 -5.22
C LEU A 20 -20.31 1.42 -4.46
N GLU A 21 -21.46 1.08 -5.02
CA GLU A 21 -22.76 1.13 -4.36
C GLU A 21 -23.35 -0.29 -4.29
N ILE A 22 -23.62 -0.77 -3.07
CA ILE A 22 -24.23 -2.08 -2.85
C ILE A 22 -25.74 -2.00 -3.04
N LYS A 23 -26.29 -2.94 -3.81
CA LYS A 23 -27.72 -3.02 -4.15
C LYS A 23 -28.35 -4.25 -3.49
N GLU A 24 -29.68 -4.25 -3.41
CA GLU A 24 -30.43 -5.41 -2.90
C GLU A 24 -30.59 -6.50 -3.96
N SER A 25 -30.75 -6.12 -5.23
CA SER A 25 -30.95 -7.01 -6.38
C SER A 25 -30.35 -6.40 -7.66
N GLY A 26 -30.44 -7.11 -8.79
CA GLY A 26 -30.03 -6.60 -10.11
C GLY A 26 -28.64 -7.02 -10.59
N GLY A 27 -27.91 -7.85 -9.82
CA GLY A 27 -26.58 -8.35 -10.23
C GLY A 27 -25.47 -7.29 -10.13
N ILE A 28 -24.32 -7.61 -10.74
CA ILE A 28 -23.17 -6.70 -10.79
C ILE A 28 -23.23 -5.87 -12.07
N LYS A 29 -23.49 -4.56 -11.94
CA LYS A 29 -23.40 -3.59 -13.03
C LYS A 29 -22.05 -2.87 -12.95
N ILE A 30 -21.33 -2.82 -14.07
CA ILE A 30 -20.01 -2.18 -14.16
C ILE A 30 -20.10 -1.05 -15.18
N GLU A 31 -19.90 0.19 -14.73
CA GLU A 31 -19.80 1.37 -15.58
C GLU A 31 -18.33 1.79 -15.64
N LEU A 32 -17.66 1.43 -16.74
CA LEU A 32 -16.26 1.77 -16.97
C LEU A 32 -16.18 2.98 -17.91
N LYS A 33 -15.45 4.01 -17.48
CA LYS A 33 -14.98 5.11 -18.32
C LYS A 33 -13.46 5.11 -18.29
N SER A 34 -12.81 4.57 -19.32
CA SER A 34 -11.35 4.48 -19.37
C SER A 34 -10.75 5.19 -20.57
N LYS A 35 -9.65 5.93 -20.37
CA LYS A 35 -8.84 6.50 -21.47
C LYS A 35 -8.16 5.42 -22.33
N VAL A 36 -8.03 4.21 -21.81
CA VAL A 36 -7.38 3.08 -22.49
C VAL A 36 -8.36 1.93 -22.75
N GLU A 37 -9.66 2.24 -22.80
CA GLU A 37 -10.73 1.25 -22.89
C GLU A 37 -10.62 0.34 -24.11
N SER A 38 -10.22 0.87 -25.27
CA SER A 38 -10.05 0.11 -26.50
C SER A 38 -9.01 -1.01 -26.39
N MET A 39 -8.00 -0.84 -25.52
CA MET A 39 -6.92 -1.80 -25.32
C MET A 39 -7.17 -2.71 -24.11
N TYR A 40 -7.60 -2.13 -22.97
CA TYR A 40 -7.63 -2.82 -21.69
C TYR A 40 -9.03 -2.94 -21.05
N GLY A 41 -10.08 -2.43 -21.71
CA GLY A 41 -11.44 -2.38 -21.16
C GLY A 41 -12.01 -3.75 -20.78
N LYS A 42 -11.67 -4.81 -21.54
CA LYS A 42 -12.06 -6.20 -21.22
C LYS A 42 -11.34 -6.69 -19.96
N ALA A 43 -10.02 -6.50 -19.89
CA ALA A 43 -9.20 -6.93 -18.76
C ALA A 43 -9.59 -6.23 -17.44
N ILE A 44 -9.92 -4.94 -17.50
CA ILE A 44 -10.44 -4.18 -16.35
C ILE A 44 -11.75 -4.78 -15.86
N ARG A 45 -12.72 -5.01 -16.76
CA ARG A 45 -14.02 -5.61 -16.41
C ARG A 45 -13.87 -7.02 -15.84
N ASP A 46 -12.99 -7.84 -16.41
CA ASP A 46 -12.73 -9.19 -15.93
C ASP A 46 -12.10 -9.17 -14.52
N THR A 47 -11.19 -8.23 -14.26
CA THR A 47 -10.61 -8.00 -12.93
C THR A 47 -11.67 -7.61 -11.92
N VAL A 48 -12.55 -6.65 -12.27
CA VAL A 48 -13.69 -6.26 -11.43
C VAL A 48 -14.57 -7.46 -11.10
N LYS A 49 -14.98 -8.26 -12.10
CA LYS A 49 -15.81 -9.45 -11.90
C LYS A 49 -15.15 -10.46 -10.97
N LYS A 50 -13.84 -10.71 -11.16
CA LYS A 50 -13.06 -11.60 -10.27
C LYS A 50 -13.06 -11.10 -8.83
N MET A 51 -12.87 -9.80 -8.61
CA MET A 51 -12.89 -9.21 -7.27
C MET A 51 -14.27 -9.28 -6.64
N MET A 52 -15.35 -8.94 -7.36
CA MET A 52 -16.71 -9.04 -6.83
C MET A 52 -17.05 -10.48 -6.42
N LYS A 53 -16.67 -11.46 -7.26
CA LYS A 53 -16.81 -12.89 -6.94
C LYS A 53 -15.99 -13.27 -5.69
N PHE A 54 -14.72 -12.84 -5.62
CA PHE A 54 -13.84 -13.11 -4.49
C PHE A 54 -14.41 -12.59 -3.16
N PHE A 55 -14.95 -11.37 -3.15
CA PHE A 55 -15.54 -10.79 -1.96
C PHE A 55 -16.98 -11.25 -1.68
N GLY A 56 -17.56 -12.10 -2.54
CA GLY A 56 -18.93 -12.60 -2.40
C GLY A 56 -20.01 -11.55 -2.64
N ILE A 57 -19.71 -10.49 -3.41
CA ILE A 57 -20.65 -9.41 -3.72
C ILE A 57 -21.47 -9.82 -4.94
N LYS A 58 -22.79 -9.95 -4.77
CA LYS A 58 -23.71 -10.40 -5.82
C LYS A 58 -24.45 -9.25 -6.52
N ASN A 59 -24.76 -8.18 -5.80
CA ASN A 59 -25.59 -7.06 -6.26
C ASN A 59 -24.88 -5.74 -5.97
N ALA A 60 -24.36 -5.07 -7.01
CA ALA A 60 -23.65 -3.82 -6.86
C ALA A 60 -23.59 -3.03 -8.16
N LEU A 61 -23.51 -1.71 -8.05
CA LEU A 61 -23.08 -0.80 -9.11
C LEU A 61 -21.63 -0.41 -8.82
N LEU A 62 -20.71 -0.71 -9.75
CA LEU A 62 -19.33 -0.26 -9.69
C LEU A 62 -19.05 0.71 -10.83
N ASN A 63 -18.75 1.96 -10.48
CA ASN A 63 -18.29 2.97 -11.42
C ASN A 63 -16.77 3.09 -11.33
N VAL A 64 -16.09 2.95 -12.46
CA VAL A 64 -14.64 3.04 -12.56
C VAL A 64 -14.30 4.12 -13.58
N GLU A 65 -13.67 5.20 -13.12
CA GLU A 65 -13.08 6.23 -13.98
C GLU A 65 -11.56 6.00 -14.01
N ASP A 66 -11.07 5.44 -15.11
CA ASP A 66 -9.68 5.01 -15.27
C ASP A 66 -8.92 5.88 -16.27
N SER A 67 -7.73 6.33 -15.88
CA SER A 67 -6.82 7.12 -16.72
C SER A 67 -5.54 6.34 -17.04
N GLY A 68 -5.66 5.04 -17.30
CA GLY A 68 -4.53 4.14 -17.55
C GLY A 68 -3.82 3.73 -16.26
N SER A 69 -4.59 3.40 -15.22
CA SER A 69 -4.04 2.92 -13.96
C SER A 69 -3.36 1.56 -14.11
N LEU A 70 -2.35 1.34 -13.27
CA LEU A 70 -1.63 0.08 -13.22
C LEU A 70 -2.50 -0.99 -12.52
N PRO A 71 -2.34 -2.29 -12.85
CA PRO A 71 -3.17 -3.34 -12.25
C PRO A 71 -3.19 -3.35 -10.72
N PHE A 72 -2.03 -3.15 -10.08
CA PHE A 72 -1.90 -3.11 -8.61
C PHE A 72 -2.65 -1.92 -7.97
N VAL A 73 -2.88 -0.85 -8.72
CA VAL A 73 -3.63 0.35 -8.30
C VAL A 73 -5.13 0.09 -8.42
N LEU A 74 -5.57 -0.45 -9.55
CA LEU A 74 -6.98 -0.78 -9.78
C LEU A 74 -7.49 -1.73 -8.69
N THR A 75 -6.76 -2.81 -8.41
CA THR A 75 -7.13 -3.77 -7.36
C THR A 75 -7.08 -3.14 -5.96
N ALA A 76 -6.09 -2.28 -5.68
CA ALA A 76 -6.02 -1.53 -4.42
C ALA A 76 -7.26 -0.64 -4.20
N ARG A 77 -7.66 0.15 -5.21
CA ARG A 77 -8.80 1.07 -5.13
C ARG A 77 -10.13 0.33 -4.97
N ILE A 78 -10.33 -0.76 -5.71
CA ILE A 78 -11.54 -1.59 -5.60
C ILE A 78 -11.60 -2.27 -4.23
N GLU A 79 -10.50 -2.87 -3.74
CA GLU A 79 -10.50 -3.52 -2.42
C GLU A 79 -10.76 -2.51 -1.30
N ALA A 80 -10.17 -1.32 -1.37
CA ALA A 80 -10.44 -0.24 -0.43
C ALA A 80 -11.92 0.16 -0.42
N ALA A 81 -12.56 0.29 -1.59
CA ALA A 81 -13.99 0.59 -1.69
C ALA A 81 -14.85 -0.54 -1.07
N VAL A 82 -14.50 -1.79 -1.34
CA VAL A 82 -15.17 -2.96 -0.72
C VAL A 82 -15.03 -2.94 0.80
N LYS A 83 -13.82 -2.71 1.33
CA LYS A 83 -13.58 -2.69 2.78
C LYS A 83 -14.24 -1.50 3.48
N LYS A 84 -14.40 -0.36 2.81
CA LYS A 84 -15.25 0.74 3.31
C LYS A 84 -16.72 0.34 3.43
N CYS A 85 -17.28 -0.34 2.43
CA CYS A 85 -18.66 -0.85 2.49
C CYS A 85 -18.82 -2.00 3.49
N PHE A 86 -17.76 -2.78 3.73
CA PHE A 86 -17.76 -3.95 4.60
C PHE A 86 -16.53 -4.00 5.53
N PRO A 87 -16.46 -3.17 6.58
CA PRO A 87 -15.28 -3.05 7.44
C PRO A 87 -14.86 -4.35 8.16
N LYS A 88 -15.78 -5.31 8.30
CA LYS A 88 -15.53 -6.62 8.92
C LYS A 88 -14.89 -7.64 7.98
N LYS A 89 -14.82 -7.37 6.67
CA LYS A 89 -14.17 -8.27 5.69
C LYS A 89 -12.65 -8.17 5.85
N LYS A 90 -12.03 -9.32 6.14
CA LYS A 90 -10.58 -9.42 6.37
C LYS A 90 -9.84 -9.99 5.16
N GLU A 91 -10.57 -10.60 4.24
CA GLU A 91 -10.02 -11.19 3.02
C GLU A 91 -9.31 -10.13 2.18
N GLU A 92 -8.24 -10.54 1.48
CA GLU A 92 -7.39 -9.66 0.69
C GLU A 92 -7.27 -10.19 -0.73
N PHE A 93 -7.54 -9.35 -1.73
CA PHE A 93 -7.39 -9.73 -3.14
C PHE A 93 -5.98 -9.38 -3.60
N LEU A 94 -5.06 -10.34 -3.48
CA LEU A 94 -3.63 -10.11 -3.69
C LEU A 94 -3.10 -10.89 -4.89
N ALA A 95 -2.35 -10.19 -5.75
CA ALA A 95 -1.50 -10.83 -6.74
C ALA A 95 -0.36 -11.64 -6.05
N PRO A 96 0.21 -12.66 -6.71
CA PRO A 96 1.42 -13.31 -6.20
C PRO A 96 2.57 -12.29 -6.08
N ILE A 97 3.50 -12.53 -5.15
CA ILE A 97 4.71 -11.72 -5.05
C ILE A 97 5.54 -11.95 -6.32
N HIS A 98 5.96 -10.86 -6.95
CA HIS A 98 6.82 -10.87 -8.13
C HIS A 98 8.10 -11.66 -7.81
N PRO A 99 8.51 -12.65 -8.63
CA PRO A 99 9.64 -13.53 -8.31
C PRO A 99 10.94 -12.79 -8.01
N LYS A 100 11.19 -11.66 -8.71
CA LYS A 100 12.37 -10.82 -8.47
C LYS A 100 12.34 -10.04 -7.15
N ASN A 101 11.25 -10.07 -6.40
CA ASN A 101 11.14 -9.43 -5.09
C ASN A 101 11.43 -10.39 -3.92
N LEU A 102 11.76 -11.66 -4.18
CA LEU A 102 11.98 -12.67 -3.14
C LEU A 102 13.38 -12.63 -2.48
N TYR A 103 14.22 -11.66 -2.84
CA TYR A 103 15.53 -11.48 -2.22
C TYR A 103 15.43 -10.99 -0.76
N LYS A 104 16.53 -11.16 -0.04
CA LYS A 104 16.74 -10.64 1.31
C LYS A 104 17.75 -9.50 1.26
N VAL A 105 17.71 -8.62 2.25
CA VAL A 105 18.76 -7.61 2.47
C VAL A 105 19.45 -7.89 3.80
N LYS A 106 20.66 -7.35 3.97
CA LYS A 106 21.44 -7.46 5.22
C LYS A 106 21.37 -6.14 5.97
N ARG A 107 21.52 -6.20 7.30
CA ARG A 107 21.54 -5.03 8.19
C ARG A 107 22.56 -3.96 7.76
N ASP A 108 23.75 -4.40 7.36
CA ASP A 108 24.94 -3.63 6.99
C ASP A 108 25.01 -3.25 5.49
N ARG A 109 23.92 -3.45 4.73
CA ARG A 109 23.84 -3.02 3.34
C ARG A 109 24.13 -1.52 3.21
N PHE A 110 24.98 -1.15 2.26
CA PHE A 110 25.21 0.25 1.91
C PHE A 110 23.91 0.92 1.43
N ARG A 111 23.62 2.11 1.98
CA ARG A 111 22.45 2.94 1.64
C ARG A 111 22.88 4.35 1.23
N ARG A 112 23.74 4.45 0.20
CA ARG A 112 24.28 5.74 -0.30
C ARG A 112 23.17 6.58 -0.92
N THR A 113 22.22 5.92 -1.59
CA THR A 113 21.05 6.55 -2.20
C THR A 113 19.76 5.93 -1.66
N ARG A 114 18.82 6.77 -1.24
CA ARG A 114 17.46 6.37 -0.85
C ARG A 114 16.47 7.27 -1.57
N LEU A 115 15.64 6.70 -2.43
CA LEU A 115 14.66 7.45 -3.21
C LEU A 115 13.33 7.53 -2.44
N TYR A 116 12.92 8.74 -2.05
CA TYR A 116 11.62 9.01 -1.44
C TYR A 116 10.52 9.07 -2.50
N ILE A 117 9.45 8.30 -2.31
CA ILE A 117 8.32 8.23 -3.24
C ILE A 117 7.01 8.26 -2.44
N PRO A 118 6.10 9.20 -2.72
CA PRO A 118 4.78 9.22 -2.09
C PRO A 118 4.00 7.94 -2.42
N GLY A 119 3.43 7.29 -1.40
CA GLY A 119 2.71 6.03 -1.50
C GLY A 119 1.39 6.11 -2.27
N ASP A 120 0.86 7.33 -2.50
CA ASP A 120 -0.32 7.61 -3.31
C ASP A 120 0.00 7.98 -4.77
N GLN A 121 1.29 7.96 -5.18
CA GLN A 121 1.73 8.30 -6.53
C GLN A 121 2.28 7.09 -7.30
N PRO A 122 1.42 6.16 -7.76
CA PRO A 122 1.86 4.91 -8.38
C PRO A 122 2.68 5.06 -9.67
N ARG A 123 2.51 6.18 -10.39
CA ARG A 123 3.33 6.53 -11.58
C ARG A 123 4.81 6.70 -11.26
N LEU A 124 5.14 7.13 -10.04
CA LEU A 124 6.52 7.21 -9.57
C LEU A 124 7.00 5.85 -9.06
N ILE A 125 6.14 5.14 -8.32
CA ILE A 125 6.47 3.83 -7.72
C ILE A 125 6.91 2.82 -8.79
N ILE A 126 6.19 2.71 -9.91
CA ILE A 126 6.49 1.73 -10.96
C ILE A 126 7.87 1.93 -11.60
N ASN A 127 8.35 3.17 -11.66
CA ASN A 127 9.61 3.53 -12.32
C ASN A 127 10.79 3.60 -11.34
N ALA A 128 10.55 3.47 -10.04
CA ALA A 128 11.53 3.68 -8.98
C ALA A 128 12.78 2.82 -9.15
N GLY A 129 12.60 1.54 -9.53
CA GLY A 129 13.70 0.60 -9.73
C GLY A 129 14.64 0.96 -10.89
N LEU A 130 14.16 1.69 -11.90
CA LEU A 130 14.95 2.06 -13.09
C LEU A 130 16.17 2.93 -12.74
N TYR A 131 16.07 3.72 -11.67
CA TYR A 131 17.15 4.59 -11.19
C TYR A 131 18.23 3.85 -10.39
N LYS A 132 18.05 2.54 -10.15
CA LYS A 132 18.96 1.67 -9.39
C LYS A 132 19.43 2.26 -8.04
N PRO A 133 18.52 2.82 -7.20
CA PRO A 133 18.92 3.31 -5.89
C PRO A 133 19.29 2.13 -4.96
N ASP A 134 20.09 2.41 -3.93
CA ASP A 134 20.39 1.37 -2.93
C ASP A 134 19.13 0.97 -2.13
N GLY A 135 18.23 1.93 -1.87
CA GLY A 135 16.92 1.75 -1.26
C GLY A 135 15.82 2.67 -1.81
N ILE A 136 14.56 2.26 -1.68
CA ILE A 136 13.37 3.00 -2.11
C ILE A 136 12.45 3.09 -0.91
N ILE A 137 12.11 4.32 -0.52
CA ILE A 137 11.21 4.62 0.58
C ILE A 137 9.84 4.94 -0.01
N LEU A 138 8.90 4.02 0.18
CA LEU A 138 7.48 4.25 -0.09
C LEU A 138 6.89 4.97 1.13
N ASP A 139 6.49 6.22 0.95
CA ASP A 139 6.06 7.07 2.04
C ASP A 139 4.55 7.03 2.26
N LEU A 140 4.11 6.74 3.48
CA LEU A 140 2.71 6.78 3.89
C LEU A 140 2.38 8.01 4.75
N GLU A 141 3.38 8.88 4.98
CA GLU A 141 3.34 9.90 6.03
C GLU A 141 3.18 11.32 5.47
N ASP A 142 4.18 12.20 5.57
CA ASP A 142 4.05 13.63 5.24
C ASP A 142 3.83 13.88 3.74
N ALA A 143 4.30 13.01 2.84
CA ALA A 143 4.07 13.18 1.41
C ALA A 143 2.67 12.71 0.94
N VAL A 144 1.85 12.17 1.85
CA VAL A 144 0.51 11.67 1.54
C VAL A 144 -0.55 12.48 2.28
N ALA A 145 -1.47 13.08 1.51
CA ALA A 145 -2.58 13.84 2.08
C ALA A 145 -3.40 12.98 3.06
N PRO A 146 -3.89 13.51 4.20
CA PRO A 146 -4.62 12.74 5.20
C PRO A 146 -5.78 11.89 4.65
N THR A 147 -6.52 12.42 3.67
CA THR A 147 -7.65 11.74 3.01
C THR A 147 -7.23 10.57 2.13
N GLU A 148 -5.98 10.53 1.67
CA GLU A 148 -5.46 9.47 0.81
C GLU A 148 -4.70 8.38 1.58
N LYS A 149 -4.33 8.60 2.85
CA LYS A 149 -3.53 7.66 3.65
C LYS A 149 -4.09 6.25 3.68
N GLU A 150 -5.42 6.12 3.81
CA GLU A 150 -6.06 4.80 3.76
C GLU A 150 -5.83 4.12 2.41
N SER A 151 -6.04 4.82 1.30
CA SER A 151 -5.85 4.23 -0.02
C SER A 151 -4.39 3.97 -0.35
N ALA A 152 -3.47 4.82 0.13
CA ALA A 152 -2.04 4.67 -0.06
C ALA A 152 -1.53 3.36 0.55
N ARG A 153 -2.06 2.92 1.71
CA ARG A 153 -1.73 1.61 2.30
C ARG A 153 -1.97 0.45 1.32
N PHE A 154 -3.12 0.43 0.66
CA PHE A 154 -3.45 -0.61 -0.32
C PHE A 154 -2.52 -0.56 -1.54
N ILE A 155 -2.20 0.65 -2.02
CA ILE A 155 -1.30 0.86 -3.14
C ILE A 155 0.11 0.37 -2.79
N VAL A 156 0.67 0.82 -1.66
CA VAL A 156 1.99 0.41 -1.17
C VAL A 156 2.05 -1.10 -0.94
N ARG A 157 1.05 -1.68 -0.28
CA ARG A 157 0.92 -3.14 -0.10
C ARG A 157 1.03 -3.89 -1.42
N ASN A 158 0.24 -3.49 -2.41
CA ASN A 158 0.22 -4.18 -3.69
C ASN A 158 1.52 -3.93 -4.47
N ALA A 159 2.09 -2.72 -4.40
CA ALA A 159 3.36 -2.38 -5.02
C ALA A 159 4.53 -3.22 -4.46
N LEU A 160 4.62 -3.43 -3.14
CA LEU A 160 5.63 -4.30 -2.51
C LEU A 160 5.60 -5.72 -3.08
N ARG A 161 4.43 -6.20 -3.51
CA ARG A 161 4.25 -7.51 -4.12
C ARG A 161 4.57 -7.49 -5.60
N GLU A 162 4.02 -6.54 -6.36
CA GLU A 162 3.94 -6.62 -7.82
C GLU A 162 5.04 -5.85 -8.57
N VAL A 163 5.56 -4.76 -8.01
CA VAL A 163 6.52 -3.88 -8.70
C VAL A 163 7.93 -4.43 -8.61
N ASP A 164 8.61 -4.58 -9.75
CA ASP A 164 10.03 -4.95 -9.80
C ASP A 164 10.93 -3.77 -9.40
N PHE A 165 11.36 -3.75 -8.14
CA PHE A 165 12.25 -2.71 -7.62
C PHE A 165 13.73 -2.93 -7.98
N SER A 166 14.04 -3.85 -8.91
CA SER A 166 15.37 -4.05 -9.47
C SER A 166 16.46 -4.30 -8.40
N GLY A 167 16.10 -4.99 -7.30
CA GLY A 167 17.02 -5.33 -6.22
C GLY A 167 17.24 -4.25 -5.15
N ALA A 168 16.61 -3.07 -5.28
CA ALA A 168 16.70 -2.01 -4.27
C ALA A 168 16.09 -2.44 -2.92
N GLU A 169 16.60 -1.94 -1.80
CA GLU A 169 15.96 -2.20 -0.52
C GLU A 169 14.58 -1.53 -0.48
N ARG A 170 13.51 -2.34 -0.46
CA ARG A 170 12.14 -1.89 -0.23
C ARG A 170 11.95 -1.41 1.21
N MET A 171 11.82 -0.11 1.38
CA MET A 171 11.59 0.55 2.67
C MET A 171 10.22 1.20 2.66
N VAL A 172 9.57 1.29 3.83
CA VAL A 172 8.30 2.02 3.97
C VAL A 172 8.42 2.96 5.16
N ARG A 173 8.14 4.26 4.95
CA ARG A 173 7.94 5.20 6.04
C ARG A 173 6.47 5.14 6.45
N ILE A 174 6.23 4.60 7.65
CA ILE A 174 4.88 4.53 8.21
C ILE A 174 4.46 5.90 8.72
N ASN A 175 3.19 6.04 9.03
CA ASN A 175 2.66 7.17 9.77
C ASN A 175 3.18 7.19 11.20
N GLN A 176 3.19 8.38 11.79
CA GLN A 176 3.37 8.52 13.24
C GLN A 176 2.33 7.68 13.99
N LEU A 177 2.74 7.13 15.14
CA LEU A 177 1.84 6.42 16.03
C LEU A 177 0.73 7.37 16.54
N PRO A 178 -0.51 6.87 16.75
CA PRO A 178 -0.92 5.46 16.66
C PRO A 178 -1.28 4.98 15.24
N MET A 179 -1.36 5.87 14.24
CA MET A 179 -1.79 5.50 12.89
C MET A 179 -0.85 4.50 12.21
N GLY A 180 0.46 4.59 12.48
CA GLY A 180 1.48 3.69 11.96
C GLY A 180 1.26 2.21 12.26
N ILE A 181 0.54 1.86 13.33
CA ILE A 181 0.21 0.46 13.66
C ILE A 181 -0.56 -0.20 12.51
N LYS A 182 -1.54 0.51 11.95
CA LYS A 182 -2.32 0.00 10.81
C LYS A 182 -1.49 -0.08 9.53
N ASP A 183 -0.43 0.71 9.39
CA ASP A 183 0.47 0.60 8.24
C ASP A 183 1.26 -0.71 8.30
N LEU A 184 1.69 -1.13 9.50
CA LEU A 184 2.44 -2.37 9.72
C LEU A 184 1.65 -3.60 9.25
N ASP A 185 0.34 -3.65 9.56
CA ASP A 185 -0.57 -4.71 9.09
C ASP A 185 -0.54 -4.85 7.55
N PHE A 186 -0.37 -3.73 6.84
CA PHE A 186 -0.39 -3.66 5.38
C PHE A 186 0.96 -3.87 4.72
N ILE A 187 2.07 -3.92 5.44
CA ILE A 187 3.41 -4.01 4.82
C ILE A 187 4.21 -5.21 5.29
N ILE A 188 4.12 -5.59 6.57
CA ILE A 188 4.89 -6.68 7.16
C ILE A 188 4.60 -8.02 6.46
N PRO A 189 3.34 -8.37 6.13
CA PRO A 189 3.06 -9.63 5.42
C PRO A 189 3.50 -9.62 3.94
N HIS A 190 3.95 -8.49 3.40
CA HIS A 190 3.99 -8.26 1.95
C HIS A 190 5.38 -7.92 1.40
N GLY A 191 6.43 -8.11 2.19
CA GLY A 191 7.80 -8.14 1.69
C GLY A 191 8.55 -6.80 1.79
N VAL A 192 8.13 -5.92 2.71
CA VAL A 192 8.98 -4.80 3.16
C VAL A 192 10.26 -5.34 3.80
N HIS A 193 11.38 -4.63 3.62
CA HIS A 193 12.65 -4.94 4.28
C HIS A 193 12.93 -4.03 5.47
N THR A 194 12.57 -2.74 5.36
CA THR A 194 12.86 -1.75 6.40
C THR A 194 11.65 -0.88 6.65
N VAL A 195 11.31 -0.69 7.91
CA VAL A 195 10.29 0.26 8.37
C VAL A 195 10.98 1.50 8.90
N LEU A 196 10.68 2.66 8.33
CA LEU A 196 11.11 3.95 8.86
C LEU A 196 10.04 4.45 9.84
N ILE A 197 10.48 4.81 11.04
CA ILE A 197 9.62 5.33 12.12
C ILE A 197 9.80 6.85 12.13
N PRO A 198 8.81 7.63 11.65
CA PRO A 198 8.90 9.08 11.63
C PRO A 198 8.85 9.64 13.05
N LYS A 199 9.38 10.85 13.25
CA LYS A 199 9.22 11.67 14.46
C LYS A 199 9.55 10.87 15.72
N CYS A 200 10.65 10.12 15.68
CA CYS A 200 11.00 9.19 16.74
C CYS A 200 11.67 9.92 17.91
N GLU A 201 11.01 9.94 19.04
CA GLU A 201 11.45 10.65 20.25
C GLU A 201 11.68 9.74 21.46
N ASP A 202 11.23 8.49 21.39
CA ASP A 202 11.21 7.55 22.49
C ASP A 202 11.70 6.16 22.06
N ALA A 203 12.62 5.58 22.83
CA ALA A 203 13.16 4.25 22.60
C ALA A 203 12.15 3.14 22.88
N ASP A 204 11.23 3.35 23.83
CA ASP A 204 10.23 2.32 24.16
C ASP A 204 9.21 2.18 23.04
N ALA A 205 8.80 3.28 22.40
CA ALA A 205 8.01 3.23 21.16
C ALA A 205 8.66 2.39 20.04
N VAL A 206 10.00 2.44 19.89
CA VAL A 206 10.73 1.61 18.92
C VAL A 206 10.62 0.13 19.28
N LYS A 207 10.78 -0.22 20.57
CA LYS A 207 10.66 -1.60 21.05
C LYS A 207 9.24 -2.15 20.90
N GLU A 208 8.22 -1.32 21.15
CA GLU A 208 6.82 -1.69 20.94
C GLU A 208 6.51 -1.97 19.47
N ILE A 209 7.02 -1.12 18.56
CA ILE A 209 6.93 -1.35 17.12
C ILE A 209 7.61 -2.66 16.74
N ASP A 210 8.83 -2.94 17.23
CA ASP A 210 9.53 -4.20 16.95
C ASP A 210 8.72 -5.40 17.44
N ALA A 211 8.24 -5.39 18.68
CA ALA A 211 7.44 -6.46 19.25
C ALA A 211 6.17 -6.74 18.42
N TYR A 212 5.50 -5.70 17.93
CA TYR A 212 4.34 -5.84 17.06
C TYR A 212 4.72 -6.40 15.68
N ILE A 213 5.85 -5.96 15.10
CA ILE A 213 6.39 -6.55 13.87
C ILE A 213 6.70 -8.03 14.05
N GLN A 214 7.31 -8.44 15.17
CA GLN A 214 7.58 -9.86 15.44
C GLN A 214 6.28 -10.67 15.50
N THR A 215 5.24 -10.12 16.14
CA THR A 215 3.90 -10.74 16.18
C THR A 215 3.34 -10.95 14.78
N LEU A 216 3.36 -9.90 13.94
CA LEU A 216 2.89 -9.99 12.55
C LEU A 216 3.72 -10.97 11.70
N ARG A 217 5.05 -11.02 11.91
CA ARG A 217 5.93 -11.97 11.21
C ARG A 217 5.56 -13.42 11.53
N VAL A 218 5.36 -13.74 12.80
CA VAL A 218 4.96 -15.09 13.25
C VAL A 218 3.60 -15.46 12.68
N GLN A 219 2.60 -14.59 12.82
CA GLN A 219 1.24 -14.81 12.31
C GLN A 219 1.22 -15.06 10.79
N ASN A 220 2.07 -14.34 10.04
CA ASN A 220 2.13 -14.42 8.58
C ASN A 220 3.24 -15.37 8.06
N LYS A 221 3.84 -16.18 8.94
CA LYS A 221 4.90 -17.16 8.61
C LYS A 221 6.07 -16.54 7.84
N LYS A 222 6.44 -15.30 8.18
CA LYS A 222 7.53 -14.56 7.54
C LYS A 222 8.86 -14.83 8.21
N LYS A 223 9.77 -15.44 7.45
CA LYS A 223 11.13 -15.80 7.92
C LYS A 223 12.14 -14.66 7.78
N ASN A 224 11.91 -13.73 6.85
CA ASN A 224 12.83 -12.63 6.61
C ASN A 224 12.81 -11.67 7.80
N GLU A 225 13.99 -11.21 8.21
CA GLU A 225 14.13 -10.10 9.15
C GLU A 225 13.56 -8.81 8.54
N ILE A 226 13.06 -7.95 9.42
CA ILE A 226 12.58 -6.62 9.06
C ILE A 226 13.36 -5.65 9.93
N TYR A 227 14.02 -4.69 9.30
CA TYR A 227 14.85 -3.72 9.97
C TYR A 227 14.04 -2.47 10.33
N LEU A 228 14.42 -1.81 11.42
CA LEU A 228 13.86 -0.54 11.85
C LEU A 228 14.84 0.59 11.55
N MET A 229 14.32 1.73 11.14
CA MET A 229 15.08 2.97 10.94
C MET A 229 14.32 4.13 11.58
N PRO A 230 14.57 4.41 12.87
CA PRO A 230 14.08 5.61 13.52
C PRO A 230 14.56 6.87 12.79
N ILE A 231 13.65 7.80 12.51
CA ILE A 231 14.00 9.11 11.96
C ILE A 231 14.10 10.10 13.12
N ILE A 232 15.30 10.65 13.31
CA ILE A 232 15.57 11.73 14.26
C ILE A 232 15.33 13.05 13.54
N GLU A 233 14.16 13.64 13.75
CA GLU A 233 13.70 14.86 13.07
C GLU A 233 13.04 15.88 14.02
N SER A 234 13.31 15.75 15.32
CA SER A 234 12.90 16.71 16.34
C SER A 234 14.02 16.95 17.35
N ALA A 235 13.90 18.04 18.12
CA ALA A 235 14.86 18.36 19.18
C ALA A 235 14.90 17.27 20.27
N LEU A 236 13.73 16.74 20.66
CA LEU A 236 13.65 15.67 21.66
C LEU A 236 14.25 14.36 21.13
N GLY A 237 13.98 14.02 19.86
CA GLY A 237 14.61 12.87 19.21
C GLY A 237 16.13 12.99 19.18
N ALA A 238 16.67 14.18 18.92
CA ALA A 238 18.12 14.42 18.94
C ALA A 238 18.72 14.22 20.34
N ILE A 239 18.06 14.74 21.38
CA ILE A 239 18.48 14.54 22.79
C ILE A 239 18.44 13.05 23.16
N ASN A 240 17.43 12.32 22.70
CA ASN A 240 17.22 10.91 23.03
C ASN A 240 17.93 9.93 22.06
N ALA A 241 18.68 10.42 21.08
CA ALA A 241 19.25 9.60 20.00
C ALA A 241 20.07 8.41 20.50
N TYR A 242 20.86 8.58 21.58
CA TYR A 242 21.63 7.49 22.18
C TYR A 242 20.75 6.38 22.75
N LYS A 243 19.59 6.72 23.34
CA LYS A 243 18.63 5.73 23.87
C LYS A 243 17.86 5.03 22.75
N ILE A 244 17.64 5.73 21.63
CA ILE A 244 16.92 5.23 20.46
C ILE A 244 17.77 4.22 19.66
N ALA A 245 19.10 4.36 19.67
CA ALA A 245 20.06 3.53 18.92
C ALA A 245 20.25 2.12 19.52
#